data_AF-A0ABD2MUN3-F1
#
_entry.id   AF-A0ABD2MUN3-F1
#
_cell.length_a   1.000
_cell.length_b   1.000
_cell.length_c   1.000
_cell.angle_alpha   90.00
_cell.angle_beta   90.00
_cell.angle_gamma   90.00
#
_symmetry.space_group_name_H-M   'P 1'
#
loop_
_entity.id
_entity.type
_entity.pdbx_description
1 polymer ?
#
loop_
_entity_poly.entity_id
_entity_poly.type
_entity_poly.pdbx_seq_one_letter_code
_entity_poly.pdbx_strand_id
1 'polypeptide(L)'
;MEMKRKTKNYIIFTLAEIPTVISSALTSLGDALGVHVTSTSWDQHFRLGLVASGSTPNLESGKLFGETIEDLVTLCNQCEVTPDWIIGAPLDELPIVEQIPVLHRLDHTIHTTRLWAINESSKYAHSWNVDAFFKIICRDIINCLSHLSLLKLEDHSLTIEKGGLGEHVQVCTLMRAKLVSEVKENIQKLKNTPAKCIECLASIGRVICLAILKMIFPPAFFWKNEEIQPTKSNGYVDQYL
;
A
#
# COMPACT_ATOMS: atom_id res chain seq x y z
N MET A 1 -1.68 25.86 -16.42
CA MET A 1 -1.50 24.74 -17.36
C MET A 1 -2.19 23.53 -16.73
N GLU A 2 -3.51 23.44 -16.92
CA GLU A 2 -4.37 22.43 -16.29
C GLU A 2 -4.18 21.07 -16.96
N MET A 3 -3.65 20.13 -16.18
CA MET A 3 -3.55 18.73 -16.57
C MET A 3 -4.95 18.12 -16.41
N LYS A 4 -5.74 18.15 -17.51
CA LYS A 4 -7.03 17.46 -17.59
C LYS A 4 -6.82 15.99 -17.23
N ARG A 5 -7.39 15.56 -16.10
CA ARG A 5 -7.57 14.14 -15.77
C ARG A 5 -8.24 13.47 -16.97
N LYS A 6 -7.50 12.62 -17.70
CA LYS A 6 -8.11 11.67 -18.62
C LYS A 6 -8.96 10.75 -17.78
N THR A 7 -10.27 10.88 -17.91
CA THR A 7 -11.23 9.86 -17.47
C THR A 7 -10.74 8.53 -18.03
N LYS A 8 -10.38 7.58 -17.16
CA LYS A 8 -10.12 6.20 -17.56
C LYS A 8 -11.44 5.67 -18.13
N ASN A 9 -11.60 5.76 -19.46
CA ASN A 9 -12.70 5.11 -20.16
C ASN A 9 -12.40 3.61 -20.12
N TYR A 10 -12.88 2.95 -19.07
CA TYR A 10 -13.05 1.51 -19.12
C TYR A 10 -14.02 1.20 -20.25
N ILE A 11 -13.66 0.26 -21.12
CA ILE A 11 -14.59 -0.27 -22.11
C ILE A 11 -15.65 -1.02 -21.32
N ILE A 12 -16.75 -0.33 -20.99
CA ILE A 12 -17.92 -0.96 -20.40
C ILE A 12 -18.68 -1.56 -21.58
N PHE A 13 -18.39 -2.82 -21.90
CA PHE A 13 -19.35 -3.60 -22.67
C PHE A 13 -20.60 -3.75 -21.80
N THR A 14 -21.73 -3.23 -22.27
CA THR A 14 -23.02 -3.52 -21.65
C THR A 14 -23.29 -5.02 -21.83
N LEU A 15 -23.20 -5.78 -20.74
CA LEU A 15 -23.38 -7.25 -20.69
C LEU A 15 -24.66 -7.76 -21.38
N ALA A 16 -25.66 -6.89 -21.60
CA ALA A 16 -26.94 -7.24 -22.19
C ALA A 16 -26.89 -7.66 -23.67
N GLU A 17 -25.79 -7.39 -24.41
CA GLU A 17 -25.73 -7.64 -25.86
C GLU A 17 -24.69 -8.68 -26.29
N ILE A 18 -23.95 -9.28 -25.34
CA ILE A 18 -22.89 -10.24 -25.67
C ILE A 18 -23.48 -11.66 -25.75
N PRO A 19 -23.39 -12.36 -26.89
CA PRO A 19 -23.76 -13.77 -26.97
C PRO A 19 -22.97 -14.60 -25.95
N THR A 20 -23.66 -15.47 -25.20
CA THR A 20 -23.07 -16.33 -24.16
C THR A 20 -21.89 -17.16 -24.68
N VAL A 21 -21.91 -17.54 -25.96
CA VAL A 21 -20.86 -18.28 -26.65
C VAL A 21 -19.51 -17.56 -26.67
N ILE A 22 -19.50 -16.22 -26.71
CA ILE A 22 -18.27 -15.42 -26.73
C ILE A 22 -18.02 -14.67 -25.42
N SER A 23 -18.96 -14.72 -24.48
CA SER A 23 -18.87 -13.97 -23.22
C SER A 23 -17.66 -14.39 -22.39
N SER A 24 -17.41 -15.70 -22.26
CA SER A 24 -16.25 -16.21 -21.50
C SER A 24 -14.93 -15.76 -22.14
N ALA A 25 -14.81 -15.85 -23.46
CA ALA A 25 -13.62 -15.43 -24.19
C ALA A 25 -13.37 -13.91 -24.06
N LEU A 26 -14.43 -13.09 -24.09
CA LEU A 26 -14.32 -11.64 -23.90
C LEU A 26 -13.96 -11.27 -22.46
N THR A 27 -14.50 -11.97 -21.46
CA THR A 27 -14.12 -11.79 -20.06
C THR A 27 -12.64 -12.13 -19.87
N SER A 28 -12.19 -13.31 -20.31
CA SER A 28 -10.78 -13.70 -20.22
C SER A 28 -9.85 -12.74 -20.96
N LEU A 29 -10.25 -12.23 -22.12
CA LEU A 29 -9.49 -11.22 -22.85
C LEU A 29 -9.44 -9.89 -22.08
N GLY A 30 -10.57 -9.49 -21.48
CA GLY A 30 -10.67 -8.30 -20.64
C GLY A 30 -9.76 -8.38 -19.42
N ASP A 31 -9.76 -9.52 -18.73
CA ASP A 31 -8.91 -9.79 -17.58
C ASP A 31 -7.43 -9.77 -17.97
N ALA A 32 -7.07 -10.48 -19.04
CA ALA A 32 -5.68 -10.51 -19.54
C ALA A 32 -5.17 -9.14 -19.99
N LEU A 33 -5.98 -8.38 -20.75
CA LEU A 33 -5.63 -7.03 -21.19
C LEU A 33 -5.60 -6.04 -20.03
N GLY A 34 -6.55 -6.12 -19.10
CA GLY A 34 -6.61 -5.28 -17.91
C GLY A 34 -5.38 -5.48 -17.03
N VAL A 35 -5.00 -6.73 -16.79
CA VAL A 35 -3.76 -7.06 -16.08
C VAL A 35 -2.55 -6.61 -16.88
N HIS A 36 -2.47 -6.85 -18.19
CA HIS A 36 -1.31 -6.43 -19.00
C HIS A 36 -1.11 -4.91 -19.03
N VAL A 37 -2.17 -4.14 -19.27
CA VAL A 37 -2.11 -2.67 -19.32
C VAL A 37 -1.72 -2.12 -17.95
N THR A 38 -2.28 -2.67 -16.87
CA THR A 38 -1.99 -2.12 -15.54
C THR A 38 -0.64 -2.63 -14.98
N SER A 39 -0.22 -3.81 -15.43
CA SER A 39 1.12 -4.36 -15.28
C SER A 39 2.19 -3.47 -15.92
N THR A 40 1.92 -2.95 -17.11
CA THR A 40 2.84 -2.04 -17.81
C THR A 40 2.78 -0.62 -17.24
N SER A 41 1.62 -0.15 -16.80
CA SER A 41 1.52 1.14 -16.09
C SER A 41 2.21 1.11 -14.73
N TRP A 42 2.25 -0.05 -14.06
CA TRP A 42 3.01 -0.22 -12.81
C TRP A 42 4.48 0.13 -13.01
N ASP A 43 5.14 -0.35 -14.07
CA ASP A 43 6.54 -0.03 -14.33
C ASP A 43 6.77 1.48 -14.38
N GLN A 44 5.85 2.22 -15.01
CA GLN A 44 5.92 3.67 -15.09
C GLN A 44 5.69 4.34 -13.73
N HIS A 45 4.59 4.03 -13.04
CA HIS A 45 4.24 4.66 -11.75
C HIS A 45 5.27 4.35 -10.67
N PHE A 46 5.72 3.10 -10.60
CA PHE A 46 6.75 2.66 -9.67
C PHE A 46 8.09 3.36 -9.93
N ARG A 47 8.52 3.46 -11.20
CA ARG A 47 9.73 4.20 -11.57
C ARG A 47 9.62 5.69 -11.25
N LEU A 48 8.47 6.31 -11.47
CA LEU A 48 8.25 7.71 -11.09
C LEU A 48 8.43 7.90 -9.58
N GLY A 49 7.87 7.00 -8.76
CA GLY A 49 8.06 7.01 -7.30
C GLY A 49 9.53 6.85 -6.90
N LEU A 50 10.24 5.91 -7.52
CA LEU A 50 11.67 5.70 -7.29
C LEU A 50 12.54 6.91 -7.70
N VAL A 51 12.33 7.46 -8.89
CA VAL A 51 13.09 8.62 -9.37
C VAL A 51 12.81 9.86 -8.53
N ALA A 52 11.54 10.07 -8.15
CA ALA A 52 11.15 11.13 -7.23
C ALA A 52 11.89 10.98 -5.89
N SER A 53 12.01 9.75 -5.37
CA SER A 53 12.71 9.49 -4.11
C SER A 53 14.21 9.79 -4.13
N GLY A 54 14.84 9.70 -5.32
CA GLY A 54 16.25 10.03 -5.50
C GLY A 54 16.52 11.53 -5.59
N SER A 55 15.48 12.35 -5.77
CA SER A 55 15.59 13.79 -5.92
C SER A 55 15.28 14.48 -4.60
N THR A 56 16.27 15.04 -3.91
CA THR A 56 16.04 15.84 -2.70
C THR A 56 15.84 17.32 -3.06
N PRO A 57 14.83 18.05 -2.51
CA PRO A 57 13.76 17.62 -1.61
C PRO A 57 12.43 17.35 -2.37
N ASN A 58 12.14 16.10 -2.73
CA ASN A 58 10.88 15.73 -3.37
C ASN A 58 9.97 14.92 -2.43
N LEU A 59 8.97 15.61 -1.89
CA LEU A 59 7.95 15.06 -0.99
C LEU A 59 6.73 14.48 -1.73
N GLU A 60 6.79 14.31 -3.06
CA GLU A 60 5.72 13.69 -3.85
C GLU A 60 5.90 12.16 -3.96
N SER A 61 7.07 11.64 -3.60
CA SER A 61 7.38 10.21 -3.66
C SER A 61 6.35 9.35 -2.92
N GLY A 62 5.93 9.79 -1.73
CA GLY A 62 4.92 9.08 -0.93
C GLY A 62 3.55 9.02 -1.61
N LYS A 63 3.15 10.11 -2.29
CA LYS A 63 1.93 10.15 -3.08
C LYS A 63 2.00 9.20 -4.28
N LEU A 64 3.11 9.20 -5.01
CA LEU A 64 3.31 8.31 -6.17
C LEU A 64 3.28 6.83 -5.77
N PHE A 65 3.88 6.48 -4.63
CA PHE A 65 3.75 5.13 -4.07
C PHE A 65 2.31 4.82 -3.65
N GLY A 66 1.60 5.76 -3.03
CA GLY A 66 0.18 5.62 -2.68
C GLY A 66 -0.70 5.34 -3.90
N GLU A 67 -0.55 6.12 -4.97
CA GLU A 67 -1.27 5.93 -6.25
C GLU A 67 -0.95 4.56 -6.88
N THR A 68 0.31 4.14 -6.85
CA THR A 68 0.72 2.80 -7.35
C THR A 68 0.07 1.68 -6.54
N ILE A 69 0.02 1.82 -5.20
CA ILE A 69 -0.63 0.85 -4.31
C ILE A 69 -2.14 0.81 -4.58
N GLU A 70 -2.80 1.96 -4.73
CA GLU A 70 -4.23 2.04 -5.03
C GLU A 70 -4.60 1.32 -6.33
N ASP A 71 -3.84 1.56 -7.40
CA ASP A 71 -4.02 0.88 -8.69
C ASP A 71 -3.86 -0.65 -8.51
N LEU A 72 -2.82 -1.11 -7.81
CA LEU A 72 -2.59 -2.55 -7.58
C LEU A 72 -3.64 -3.21 -6.70
N VAL A 73 -4.11 -2.53 -5.64
CA VAL A 73 -5.22 -3.03 -4.80
C VAL A 73 -6.49 -3.17 -5.62
N THR A 74 -6.77 -2.20 -6.49
CA THR A 74 -7.94 -2.25 -7.38
C THR A 74 -7.88 -3.46 -8.30
N LEU A 75 -6.74 -3.73 -8.92
CA LEU A 75 -6.54 -4.91 -9.76
C LEU A 75 -6.65 -6.21 -8.97
N CYS A 76 -5.99 -6.31 -7.83
CA CYS A 76 -6.07 -7.51 -6.98
C CYS A 76 -7.53 -7.84 -6.65
N ASN A 77 -8.32 -6.83 -6.31
CA ASN A 77 -9.73 -6.98 -5.99
C ASN A 77 -10.58 -7.38 -7.20
N GLN A 78 -10.22 -6.96 -8.42
CA GLN A 78 -10.91 -7.39 -9.65
C GLN A 78 -10.69 -8.87 -9.92
N CYS A 79 -9.54 -9.43 -9.52
CA CYS A 79 -9.26 -10.86 -9.62
C CYS A 79 -9.99 -11.73 -8.57
N GLU A 80 -10.81 -11.13 -7.69
CA GLU A 80 -11.54 -11.83 -6.62
C GLU A 80 -13.06 -11.80 -6.83
N VAL A 81 -13.51 -11.17 -7.93
CA VAL A 81 -14.92 -10.93 -8.24
C VAL A 81 -15.28 -11.69 -9.51
N THR A 82 -16.43 -12.34 -9.49
CA THR A 82 -17.08 -12.90 -10.68
C THR A 82 -18.49 -12.31 -10.79
N PRO A 83 -19.24 -12.51 -11.89
CA PRO A 83 -20.61 -12.01 -12.01
C PRO A 83 -21.52 -12.44 -10.84
N ASP A 84 -21.25 -13.61 -10.27
CA ASP A 84 -22.05 -14.22 -9.20
C ASP A 84 -21.47 -13.99 -7.79
N TRP A 85 -20.22 -13.56 -7.67
CA TRP A 85 -19.50 -13.45 -6.40
C TRP A 85 -18.76 -12.13 -6.25
N ILE A 86 -19.06 -11.40 -5.16
CA ILE A 86 -18.33 -10.17 -4.80
C ILE A 86 -17.04 -10.49 -4.03
N ILE A 87 -17.01 -11.60 -3.28
CA ILE A 87 -15.86 -12.15 -2.54
C ILE A 87 -16.07 -13.67 -2.45
N GLY A 88 -14.98 -14.44 -2.53
CA GLY A 88 -14.98 -15.88 -2.22
C GLY A 88 -15.53 -16.77 -3.33
N ALA A 89 -15.37 -16.35 -4.59
CA ALA A 89 -15.70 -17.19 -5.73
C ALA A 89 -14.88 -18.50 -5.72
N PRO A 90 -15.39 -19.58 -6.33
CA PRO A 90 -14.63 -20.80 -6.54
C PRO A 90 -13.28 -20.54 -7.24
N LEU A 91 -12.22 -21.22 -6.80
CA LEU A 91 -10.85 -21.01 -7.31
C LEU A 91 -10.72 -21.27 -8.82
N ASP A 92 -11.53 -22.18 -9.35
CA ASP A 92 -11.61 -22.52 -10.76
C ASP A 92 -12.29 -21.45 -11.63
N GLU A 93 -13.01 -20.51 -11.02
CA GLU A 93 -13.66 -19.38 -11.70
C GLU A 93 -12.82 -18.09 -11.62
N LEU A 94 -11.77 -18.07 -10.80
CA LEU A 94 -10.93 -16.89 -10.59
C LEU A 94 -9.76 -16.81 -11.59
N PRO A 95 -9.38 -15.61 -12.04
CA PRO A 95 -8.19 -15.40 -12.87
C PRO A 95 -6.90 -15.43 -12.02
N ILE A 96 -6.62 -16.60 -11.41
CA ILE A 96 -5.50 -16.78 -10.46
C ILE A 96 -4.15 -16.51 -11.13
N VAL A 97 -3.99 -16.91 -12.38
CA VAL A 97 -2.74 -16.74 -13.14
C VAL A 97 -2.43 -15.26 -13.33
N GLU A 98 -3.44 -14.47 -13.66
CA GLU A 98 -3.37 -13.04 -13.86
C GLU A 98 -3.16 -12.29 -12.54
N GLN A 99 -3.67 -12.81 -11.43
CA GLN A 99 -3.50 -12.20 -10.10
C GLN A 99 -2.08 -12.35 -9.55
N ILE A 100 -1.41 -13.49 -9.79
CA ILE A 100 -0.03 -13.77 -9.31
C ILE A 100 0.95 -12.61 -9.59
N PRO A 101 1.10 -12.09 -10.82
CA PRO A 101 2.02 -10.99 -11.08
C PRO A 101 1.57 -9.67 -10.42
N VAL A 102 0.27 -9.45 -10.20
CA VAL A 102 -0.23 -8.26 -9.49
C VAL A 102 0.16 -8.33 -8.01
N LEU A 103 -0.06 -9.47 -7.36
CA LEU A 103 0.34 -9.70 -5.97
C LEU A 103 1.84 -9.55 -5.76
N HIS A 104 2.65 -10.11 -6.66
CA HIS A 104 4.10 -9.98 -6.59
C HIS A 104 4.55 -8.51 -6.70
N ARG A 105 3.94 -7.73 -7.61
CA ARG A 105 4.23 -6.29 -7.71
C ARG A 105 3.76 -5.49 -6.50
N LEU A 106 2.62 -5.86 -5.92
CA LEU A 106 2.11 -5.26 -4.69
C LEU A 106 3.10 -5.49 -3.55
N ASP A 107 3.61 -6.72 -3.41
CA ASP A 107 4.66 -7.07 -2.45
C ASP A 107 5.89 -6.16 -2.59
N HIS A 108 6.46 -6.11 -3.80
CA HIS A 108 7.63 -5.26 -4.10
C HIS A 108 7.37 -3.78 -3.86
N THR A 109 6.17 -3.28 -4.18
CA THR A 109 5.80 -1.88 -4.01
C THR A 109 5.71 -1.52 -2.52
N ILE A 110 5.05 -2.36 -1.71
CA ILE A 110 4.94 -2.16 -0.25
C ILE A 110 6.31 -2.23 0.40
N HIS A 111 7.11 -3.24 0.03
CA HIS A 111 8.48 -3.41 0.52
C HIS A 111 9.34 -2.17 0.24
N THR A 112 9.31 -1.68 -1.00
CA THR A 112 10.09 -0.53 -1.44
C THR A 112 9.63 0.75 -0.76
N THR A 113 8.31 0.97 -0.65
CA THR A 113 7.71 2.13 0.04
C THR A 113 8.16 2.15 1.51
N ARG A 114 8.20 0.99 2.17
CA ARG A 114 8.70 0.86 3.54
C ARG A 114 10.16 1.31 3.66
N LEU A 115 11.04 0.79 2.80
CA LEU A 115 12.47 1.13 2.83
C LEU A 115 12.70 2.60 2.53
N TRP A 116 11.97 3.15 1.55
CA TRP A 116 11.97 4.56 1.22
C TRP A 116 11.61 5.42 2.44
N ALA A 117 10.50 5.12 3.11
CA ALA A 117 10.05 5.89 4.26
C ALA A 117 11.04 5.85 5.44
N ILE A 118 11.64 4.68 5.72
CA ILE A 118 12.68 4.55 6.76
C ILE A 118 13.90 5.41 6.41
N ASN A 119 14.37 5.34 5.15
CA ASN A 119 15.56 6.06 4.73
C ASN A 119 15.36 7.58 4.73
N GLU A 120 14.26 8.06 4.14
CA GLU A 120 13.98 9.49 4.06
C GLU A 120 13.65 10.09 5.42
N SER A 121 12.84 9.41 6.24
CA SER A 121 12.55 9.89 7.60
C SER A 121 13.82 9.97 8.45
N SER A 122 14.73 9.00 8.33
CA SER A 122 16.04 9.07 8.99
C SER A 122 16.84 10.30 8.53
N LYS A 123 16.95 10.55 7.22
CA LYS A 123 17.65 11.74 6.69
C LYS A 123 17.04 13.04 7.24
N TYR A 124 15.71 13.16 7.19
CA TYR A 124 15.03 14.36 7.67
C TYR A 124 15.19 14.56 9.18
N ALA A 125 15.14 13.48 9.97
CA ALA A 125 15.39 13.53 11.40
C ALA A 125 16.81 14.05 11.72
N HIS A 126 17.84 13.58 11.01
CA HIS A 126 19.22 14.05 11.19
C HIS A 126 19.40 15.53 10.78
N SER A 127 18.69 15.97 9.74
CA SER A 127 18.70 17.38 9.30
C SER A 127 17.76 18.29 10.10
N TRP A 128 17.05 17.75 11.11
CA TRP A 128 16.02 18.44 11.89
C TRP A 128 14.87 19.04 11.04
N ASN A 129 14.58 18.46 9.88
CA ASN A 129 13.43 18.83 9.06
C ASN A 129 12.19 18.03 9.52
N VAL A 130 11.61 18.48 10.62
CA VAL A 130 10.51 17.81 11.31
C VAL A 130 9.21 17.82 10.49
N ASP A 131 8.98 18.86 9.69
CA ASP A 131 7.82 18.96 8.79
C ASP A 131 7.82 17.83 7.74
N ALA A 132 8.93 17.67 7.03
CA ALA A 132 9.10 16.61 6.04
C ALA A 132 9.02 15.23 6.67
N PHE A 133 9.59 15.06 7.87
CA PHE A 133 9.52 13.82 8.65
C PHE A 133 8.06 13.41 8.92
N PHE A 134 7.26 14.30 9.49
CA PHE A 134 5.87 13.99 9.83
C PHE A 134 4.98 13.85 8.59
N LYS A 135 5.27 14.56 7.50
CA LYS A 135 4.56 14.35 6.22
C LYS A 135 4.72 12.90 5.75
N ILE A 136 5.92 12.33 5.83
CA ILE A 136 6.14 10.93 5.43
C ILE A 136 5.41 9.98 6.39
N ILE A 137 5.64 10.12 7.69
CA ILE A 137 5.23 9.12 8.67
C ILE A 137 3.75 9.20 9.04
N CYS A 138 3.21 10.41 9.21
CA CYS A 138 1.83 10.64 9.66
C CYS A 138 0.86 10.92 8.52
N ARG A 139 1.33 11.10 7.27
CA ARG A 139 0.43 11.30 6.12
C ARG A 139 0.67 10.25 5.04
N ASP A 140 1.86 10.19 4.45
CA ASP A 140 2.08 9.34 3.28
C ASP A 140 1.95 7.85 3.62
N ILE A 141 2.55 7.39 4.71
CA ILE A 141 2.40 6.00 5.19
C ILE A 141 0.94 5.69 5.56
N ILE A 142 0.24 6.61 6.22
CA ILE A 142 -1.17 6.40 6.61
C ILE A 142 -2.05 6.27 5.36
N ASN A 143 -1.82 7.11 4.34
CA ASN A 143 -2.53 7.01 3.06
C ASN A 143 -2.28 5.67 2.38
N CYS A 144 -1.01 5.22 2.29
CA CYS A 144 -0.69 3.89 1.75
C CYS A 144 -1.42 2.77 2.52
N LEU A 145 -1.44 2.83 3.85
CA LEU A 145 -2.16 1.86 4.69
C LEU A 145 -3.68 1.89 4.48
N SER A 146 -4.26 3.06 4.21
CA SER A 146 -5.68 3.21 3.91
C SER A 146 -6.07 2.54 2.59
N HIS A 147 -5.23 2.66 1.56
CA HIS A 147 -5.44 1.93 0.31
C HIS A 147 -5.30 0.41 0.53
N LEU A 148 -4.29 -0.02 1.29
CA LEU A 148 -4.07 -1.43 1.62
C LEU A 148 -5.19 -2.06 2.45
N SER A 149 -5.92 -1.28 3.25
CA SER A 149 -7.07 -1.82 4.00
C SER A 149 -8.28 -2.14 3.13
N LEU A 150 -8.28 -1.70 1.87
CA LEU A 150 -9.33 -2.04 0.90
C LEU A 150 -9.06 -3.37 0.16
N LEU A 151 -7.92 -4.01 0.42
CA LEU A 151 -7.53 -5.25 -0.21
C LEU A 151 -8.46 -6.39 0.24
N LYS A 152 -9.15 -7.00 -0.73
CA LYS A 152 -10.02 -8.16 -0.56
C LYS A 152 -9.21 -9.38 -0.97
N LEU A 153 -8.86 -10.25 -0.02
CA LEU A 153 -8.16 -11.49 -0.30
C LEU A 153 -8.80 -12.57 0.55
N GLU A 154 -9.60 -13.43 -0.09
CA GLU A 154 -10.24 -14.53 0.61
C GLU A 154 -9.23 -15.63 0.93
N ASP A 155 -9.41 -16.26 2.09
CA ASP A 155 -8.60 -17.38 2.54
C ASP A 155 -9.18 -18.70 1.99
N HIS A 156 -8.51 -19.24 0.98
CA HIS A 156 -8.90 -20.51 0.36
C HIS A 156 -8.15 -21.73 0.92
N SER A 157 -7.47 -21.61 2.08
CA SER A 157 -6.67 -22.70 2.66
C SER A 157 -7.47 -24.00 2.82
N LEU A 158 -8.73 -23.92 3.27
CA LEU A 158 -9.61 -25.08 3.42
C LEU A 158 -9.94 -25.78 2.09
N THR A 159 -10.05 -25.02 1.00
CA THR A 159 -10.32 -25.57 -0.34
C THR A 159 -9.08 -26.24 -0.91
N ILE A 160 -7.90 -25.66 -0.65
CA ILE A 160 -6.61 -26.25 -1.03
C ILE A 160 -6.38 -27.59 -0.31
N GLU A 161 -6.69 -27.65 0.99
CA GLU A 161 -6.54 -28.85 1.82
C GLU A 161 -7.50 -29.98 1.43
N LYS A 162 -8.74 -29.66 1.04
CA LYS A 162 -9.71 -30.64 0.56
C LYS A 162 -9.27 -31.34 -0.72
N GLY A 163 -8.41 -30.70 -1.52
CA GLY A 163 -7.96 -31.22 -2.81
C GLY A 163 -9.07 -31.32 -3.85
N GLY A 164 -8.80 -32.02 -4.95
CA GLY A 164 -9.76 -32.18 -6.06
C GLY A 164 -9.77 -31.04 -7.08
N LEU A 165 -8.87 -30.07 -6.96
CA LEU A 165 -8.63 -29.06 -7.97
C LEU A 165 -7.83 -29.64 -9.15
N GLY A 166 -8.05 -29.11 -10.35
CA GLY A 166 -7.18 -29.44 -11.50
C GLY A 166 -5.72 -29.06 -11.20
N GLU A 167 -4.76 -29.83 -11.70
CA GLU A 167 -3.32 -29.68 -11.36
C GLU A 167 -2.82 -28.25 -11.53
N HIS A 168 -3.20 -27.58 -12.62
CA HIS A 168 -2.84 -26.19 -12.88
C HIS A 168 -3.43 -25.23 -11.85
N VAL A 169 -4.73 -25.36 -11.53
CA VAL A 169 -5.42 -24.54 -10.51
C VAL A 169 -4.77 -24.74 -9.15
N GLN A 170 -4.41 -25.98 -8.79
CA GLN A 170 -3.73 -26.30 -7.55
C GLN A 170 -2.38 -25.56 -7.43
N VAL A 171 -1.53 -25.66 -8.44
CA VAL A 171 -0.19 -25.01 -8.44
C VAL A 171 -0.32 -23.49 -8.36
N CYS A 172 -1.19 -22.88 -9.17
CA CYS A 172 -1.42 -21.44 -9.16
C CYS A 172 -1.99 -20.96 -7.82
N THR A 173 -2.90 -21.72 -7.22
CA THR A 173 -3.48 -21.38 -5.92
C THR A 173 -2.43 -21.42 -4.80
N LEU A 174 -1.56 -22.43 -4.79
CA LEU A 174 -0.45 -22.50 -3.82
C LEU A 174 0.51 -21.32 -3.96
N MET A 175 0.82 -20.92 -5.20
CA MET A 175 1.64 -19.74 -5.47
C MET A 175 0.96 -18.45 -5.00
N ARG A 176 -0.33 -18.27 -5.29
CA ARG A 176 -1.15 -17.17 -4.78
C ARG A 176 -1.11 -17.12 -3.26
N ALA A 177 -1.34 -18.25 -2.57
CA ALA A 177 -1.36 -18.32 -1.11
C ALA A 177 -0.03 -17.87 -0.49
N LYS A 178 1.10 -18.28 -1.09
CA LYS A 178 2.43 -17.81 -0.67
C LYS A 178 2.58 -16.29 -0.82
N LEU A 179 2.24 -15.74 -1.99
CA LEU A 179 2.33 -14.30 -2.24
C LEU A 179 1.42 -13.48 -1.31
N VAL A 180 0.21 -13.97 -1.04
CA VAL A 180 -0.71 -13.34 -0.09
C VAL A 180 -0.10 -13.28 1.31
N SER A 181 0.61 -14.32 1.74
CA SER A 181 1.35 -14.32 3.01
C SER A 181 2.46 -13.27 3.04
N GLU A 182 3.28 -13.20 1.99
CA GLU A 182 4.37 -12.22 1.85
C GLU A 182 3.83 -10.77 1.88
N VAL A 183 2.76 -10.50 1.12
CA VAL A 183 2.06 -9.20 1.12
C VAL A 183 1.56 -8.86 2.52
N LYS A 184 0.86 -9.77 3.20
CA LYS A 184 0.37 -9.55 4.59
C LYS A 184 1.51 -9.25 5.56
N GLU A 185 2.64 -9.97 5.45
CA GLU A 185 3.82 -9.72 6.26
C GLU A 185 4.40 -8.32 5.99
N ASN A 186 4.51 -7.93 4.72
CA ASN A 186 5.02 -6.61 4.33
C ASN A 186 4.08 -5.47 4.75
N ILE A 187 2.76 -5.65 4.69
CA ILE A 187 1.77 -4.71 5.25
C ILE A 187 2.01 -4.53 6.75
N GLN A 188 2.21 -5.62 7.49
CA GLN A 188 2.46 -5.54 8.94
C GLN A 188 3.78 -4.80 9.24
N LYS A 189 4.84 -5.06 8.46
CA LYS A 189 6.11 -4.33 8.58
C LYS A 189 5.94 -2.84 8.24
N LEU A 190 5.10 -2.49 7.27
CA LEU A 190 4.77 -1.08 6.94
C LEU A 190 4.03 -0.41 8.10
N LYS A 191 3.03 -1.07 8.70
CA LYS A 191 2.31 -0.57 9.90
C LYS A 191 3.24 -0.27 11.08
N ASN A 192 4.29 -1.06 11.23
CA ASN A 192 5.27 -0.91 12.31
C ASN A 192 6.35 0.16 12.01
N THR A 193 6.41 0.69 10.79
CA THR A 193 7.46 1.63 10.35
C THR A 193 7.39 2.99 11.04
N PRO A 194 6.20 3.62 11.21
CA PRO A 194 6.07 4.87 11.96
C PRO A 194 6.72 4.84 13.34
N ALA A 195 6.45 3.80 14.12
CA ALA A 195 6.99 3.65 15.46
C ALA A 195 8.53 3.64 15.46
N LYS A 196 9.14 2.86 14.56
CA LYS A 196 10.61 2.80 14.41
C LYS A 196 11.23 4.15 14.04
N CYS A 197 10.56 4.91 13.18
CA CYS A 197 11.05 6.23 12.76
C CYS A 197 10.92 7.26 13.89
N ILE A 198 9.85 7.20 14.67
CA ILE A 198 9.64 8.04 15.85
C ILE A 198 10.69 7.75 16.92
N GLU A 199 11.03 6.48 17.16
CA GLU A 199 12.13 6.10 18.07
C GLU A 199 13.48 6.71 17.63
N CYS A 200 13.77 6.72 16.33
CA CYS A 200 14.96 7.37 15.78
C CYS A 200 14.95 8.88 16.04
N LEU A 201 13.85 9.57 15.75
CA LEU A 201 13.70 11.00 16.02
C LEU A 201 13.84 11.32 17.52
N ALA A 202 13.23 10.51 18.39
CA ALA A 202 13.33 10.68 19.84
C ALA A 202 14.77 10.52 20.35
N SER A 203 15.53 9.59 19.79
CA SER A 203 16.96 9.43 20.10
C SER A 203 17.77 10.67 19.72
N ILE A 204 17.59 11.17 18.49
CA ILE A 204 18.25 12.38 17.99
C ILE A 204 17.85 13.59 18.84
N GLY A 205 16.56 13.76 19.12
CA GLY A 205 16.04 14.83 19.96
C GLY A 205 16.65 14.80 21.37
N ARG A 206 16.80 13.62 21.98
CA ARG A 206 17.47 13.48 23.28
C ARG A 206 18.92 13.97 23.23
N VAL A 207 19.67 13.58 22.21
CA VAL A 207 21.07 14.01 22.03
C VAL A 207 21.15 15.54 21.87
N ILE A 208 20.29 16.12 21.05
CA ILE A 208 20.25 17.57 20.83
C ILE A 208 19.88 18.33 22.11
N CYS A 209 18.86 17.86 22.85
CA CYS A 209 18.45 18.45 24.11
C CYS A 209 19.58 18.42 25.15
N LEU A 210 20.33 17.31 25.24
CA LEU A 210 21.48 17.17 26.13
C LEU A 210 22.63 18.10 25.72
N ALA A 211 22.88 18.23 24.41
CA ALA A 211 23.95 19.09 23.90
C ALA A 211 23.67 20.58 24.09
N ILE A 212 22.40 21.00 23.98
CA ILE A 212 21.99 22.41 24.04
C ILE A 212 21.50 22.81 25.45
N LEU A 213 21.33 21.85 26.37
CA LEU A 213 20.72 22.04 27.70
C LEU A 213 19.32 22.69 27.65
N LYS A 214 18.59 22.48 26.55
CA LYS A 214 17.21 22.95 26.36
C LYS A 214 16.35 21.82 25.85
N MET A 215 15.19 21.62 26.46
CA MET A 215 14.18 20.69 25.96
C MET A 215 13.59 21.25 24.67
N ILE A 216 13.96 20.67 23.52
CA ILE A 216 13.35 20.99 22.24
C ILE A 216 12.16 20.05 22.03
N PHE A 217 10.99 20.50 22.50
CA PHE A 217 9.72 19.91 22.07
C PHE A 217 9.29 20.56 20.76
N PRO A 218 8.93 19.78 19.73
CA PRO A 218 8.27 20.34 18.55
C PRO A 218 7.00 21.10 18.96
N PRO A 219 6.70 22.24 18.32
CA PRO A 219 5.55 23.07 18.64
C PRO A 219 4.24 22.28 18.78
N ALA A 220 3.35 22.72 19.67
CA ALA A 220 2.10 22.03 19.98
C ALA A 220 1.22 21.70 18.75
N PHE A 221 1.36 22.48 17.67
CA PHE A 221 0.66 22.26 16.40
C PHE A 221 0.95 20.89 15.77
N PHE A 222 2.14 20.30 15.96
CA PHE A 222 2.50 19.00 15.40
C PHE A 222 1.80 17.81 16.06
N TRP A 223 1.26 17.99 17.27
CA TRP A 223 0.72 16.91 18.10
C TRP A 223 -0.74 17.10 18.49
N LYS A 224 -1.26 18.34 18.41
CA LYS A 224 -2.66 18.64 18.65
C LYS A 224 -3.50 18.22 17.43
N ASN A 225 -3.93 16.97 17.42
CA ASN A 225 -5.25 16.66 16.88
C ASN A 225 -6.27 17.14 17.91
N GLU A 226 -7.21 18.00 17.51
CA GLU A 226 -8.17 18.67 18.41
C GLU A 226 -9.08 17.70 19.19
N GLU A 227 -9.10 16.41 18.85
CA GLU A 227 -10.06 15.44 19.39
C GLU A 227 -9.61 14.73 20.68
N ILE A 228 -8.32 14.72 21.05
CA ILE A 228 -7.85 13.99 22.24
C ILE A 228 -6.87 14.84 23.03
N GLN A 229 -7.38 15.72 23.88
CA GLN A 229 -6.57 16.32 24.94
C GLN A 229 -6.49 15.35 26.13
N PRO A 230 -5.28 14.88 26.51
CA PRO A 230 -5.13 14.08 27.71
C PRO A 230 -5.48 14.95 28.93
N THR A 231 -6.53 14.56 29.65
CA THR A 231 -7.03 15.25 30.86
C THR A 231 -6.11 15.12 32.07
N LYS A 232 -4.98 14.42 31.95
CA LYS A 232 -4.01 14.23 33.03
C LYS A 232 -2.59 14.50 32.55
N SER A 233 -1.91 15.37 33.30
CA SER A 233 -0.46 15.54 33.31
C SER A 233 0.23 14.18 33.51
N ASN A 234 1.35 13.95 32.81
CA ASN A 234 2.17 12.77 33.10
C ASN A 234 3.05 13.04 34.33
N GLY A 235 3.47 12.00 35.04
CA GLY A 235 4.23 12.15 36.28
C GLY A 235 5.58 12.86 36.14
N TYR A 236 6.13 12.99 34.93
CA TYR A 236 7.35 13.76 34.68
C TYR A 236 7.09 15.28 34.69
N VAL A 237 5.93 15.71 34.18
CA VAL A 237 5.52 17.13 34.20
C VAL A 237 5.20 17.57 35.63
N ASP A 238 4.44 16.77 36.39
CA ASP A 238 4.11 17.10 37.79
C ASP A 238 5.33 17.15 38.73
N GLN A 239 6.43 16.48 38.37
CA GLN A 239 7.59 16.36 39.25
C GLN A 239 8.67 17.42 38.99
N TYR A 240 8.67 18.06 37.81
CA TYR A 240 9.77 18.94 37.38
C TYR A 240 9.33 20.28 36.78
N LEU A 241 8.03 20.53 36.60
CA LEU A 241 7.45 21.82 36.19
C LEU A 241 6.34 22.24 37.17
#